data_AF-A0A0D2WUR8-F1
#
_entry.id   AF-A0A0D2WUR8-F1
#
_cell.length_a   1.000
_cell.length_b   1.000
_cell.length_c   1.000
_cell.angle_alpha   90.00
_cell.angle_beta   90.00
_cell.angle_gamma   90.00
#
_symmetry.space_group_name_H-M   'P 1'
#
loop_
_entity.id
_entity.type
_entity.pdbx_description
1 polymer ?
#
loop_
_entity_poly.entity_id
_entity_poly.type
_entity_poly.pdbx_seq_one_letter_code
_entity_poly.pdbx_strand_id
1 'polypeptide(L)'
;MSADAALQINGELLYLRYRVNLIGDFLTVPVFYWNREELDTLYRSLVRVMDIPHRITVINRRLDHALEIAALCRNLTTEAKGTRLEVIIIVLIAVEVVFEMIHLVI
;
A
#
# COMPACT_ATOMS: atom_id res chain seq x y z
N MET A 1 9.19 -13.31 -2.88
CA MET A 1 8.99 -12.42 -1.71
C MET A 1 7.98 -13.10 -0.79
N SER A 2 8.31 -13.36 0.48
CA SER A 2 7.36 -14.00 1.41
C SER A 2 6.14 -13.10 1.61
N ALA A 3 4.95 -13.68 1.80
CA ALA A 3 3.71 -12.92 2.01
C ALA A 3 3.83 -11.93 3.19
N ASP A 4 4.58 -12.33 4.22
CA ASP A 4 4.84 -11.52 5.42
C ASP A 4 5.70 -10.29 5.10
N ALA A 5 6.70 -10.43 4.23
CA ALA A 5 7.53 -9.32 3.79
C ALA A 5 6.74 -8.29 2.97
N ALA A 6 5.80 -8.76 2.13
CA ALA A 6 4.91 -7.88 1.38
C ALA A 6 3.95 -7.12 2.30
N LEU A 7 3.44 -7.77 3.36
CA LEU A 7 2.59 -7.14 4.35
C LEU A 7 3.36 -6.07 5.15
N GLN A 8 4.60 -6.38 5.54
CA GLN A 8 5.46 -5.47 6.30
C GLN A 8 5.78 -4.20 5.49
N ILE A 9 6.15 -4.36 4.20
CA ILE A 9 6.42 -3.22 3.30
C ILE A 9 5.16 -2.35 3.13
N ASN A 10 3.98 -2.95 2.95
CA ASN A 10 2.73 -2.18 2.89
C ASN A 10 2.44 -1.42 4.20
N GLY A 11 2.70 -2.05 5.35
CA GLY A 11 2.57 -1.41 6.65
C GLY A 11 3.48 -0.21 6.81
N GLU A 12 4.74 -0.32 6.38
CA GLU A 12 5.70 0.79 6.41
C GLU A 12 5.31 1.93 5.47
N LEU A 13 4.81 1.63 4.26
CA LEU A 13 4.30 2.63 3.32
C LEU A 13 3.10 3.40 3.88
N LEU A 14 2.16 2.69 4.52
CA LEU A 14 1.01 3.30 5.18
C LEU A 14 1.42 4.16 6.38
N TYR A 15 2.38 3.68 7.18
CA TYR A 15 2.93 4.45 8.28
C TYR A 15 3.64 5.73 7.80
N LEU A 16 4.38 5.65 6.70
CA LEU A 16 5.03 6.82 6.11
C LEU A 16 4.01 7.83 5.58
N ARG A 17 2.93 7.37 4.93
CA ARG A 17 1.80 8.23 4.50
C ARG A 17 1.16 8.94 5.68
N TYR A 18 0.92 8.22 6.77
CA TYR A 18 0.39 8.79 8.01
C TYR A 18 1.31 9.88 8.54
N ARG A 19 2.62 9.62 8.67
CA ARG A 19 3.59 10.61 9.17
C ARG A 19 3.66 11.86 8.30
N VAL A 20 3.65 11.71 6.98
CA VAL A 20 3.70 12.84 6.03
C VAL A 20 2.46 13.72 6.16
N ASN A 21 1.27 13.12 6.24
CA ASN A 21 0.03 13.87 6.41
C ASN A 21 -0.10 14.50 7.80
N LEU A 22 0.40 13.84 8.85
CA LEU A 22 0.44 14.39 10.19
C LEU A 22 1.30 15.68 10.24
N ILE A 23 2.47 15.68 9.58
CA ILE A 23 3.30 16.89 9.43
C ILE A 23 2.54 18.00 8.68
N GLY A 24 1.73 17.63 7.69
CA GLY A 24 0.84 18.55 6.97
C GLY A 24 -0.16 19.27 7.87
N ASP A 25 -0.77 18.56 8.83
CA ASP A 25 -1.69 19.17 9.81
C ASP A 25 -0.99 20.21 10.71
N PHE A 26 0.29 19.99 11.03
CA PHE A 26 1.10 20.95 11.80
C PHE A 26 1.48 22.21 11.01
N LEU A 27 1.29 22.24 9.68
CA LEU A 27 1.54 23.43 8.87
C LEU A 27 0.43 24.47 8.97
N THR A 28 -0.70 24.14 9.59
CA THR A 28 -1.68 25.14 10.00
C THR A 28 -1.03 26.15 10.95
N VAL A 29 -1.38 27.43 10.82
CA VAL A 29 -0.80 28.47 11.67
C VAL A 29 -1.09 28.14 13.13
N PRO A 30 -0.07 27.98 13.99
CA PRO A 30 -0.29 27.70 15.40
C PRO A 30 -1.14 28.78 16.08
N VAL A 31 -2.06 28.36 16.96
CA VAL A 31 -3.03 29.21 17.69
C VAL A 31 -2.36 30.39 18.40
N PHE A 32 -1.12 30.22 18.86
CA PHE A 32 -0.32 31.26 19.51
C PHE A 32 -0.10 32.51 18.63
N TYR A 33 -0.07 32.35 17.30
CA TYR A 33 0.16 33.44 16.36
C TYR A 33 -1.13 34.17 15.94
N TRP A 34 -2.32 33.66 16.25
CA TRP A 34 -3.59 34.27 15.83
C TRP A 34 -3.83 35.66 16.42
N ASN A 35 -3.23 35.98 17.57
CA ASN A 35 -3.36 37.29 18.21
C ASN A 35 -2.35 38.33 17.69
N ARG A 36 -1.48 37.96 16.74
CA ARG A 36 -0.41 38.82 16.21
C ARG A 36 -0.29 38.67 14.69
N GLU A 37 -0.90 39.60 13.94
CA GLU A 37 -0.94 39.58 12.47
C GLU A 37 0.44 39.52 11.81
N GLU A 38 1.45 40.18 12.39
CA GLU A 38 2.83 40.15 11.88
C GLU A 38 3.42 38.74 11.86
N LEU A 39 3.14 37.93 12.89
CA LEU A 39 3.68 36.57 13.02
C LEU A 39 2.93 35.57 12.13
N ASP A 40 1.61 35.72 11.95
CA ASP A 40 0.83 34.93 10.98
C ASP A 40 1.35 35.17 9.56
N THR A 41 1.56 36.43 9.19
CA THR A 41 2.06 36.81 7.86
C THR A 41 3.47 36.27 7.59
N LEU A 42 4.36 36.37 8.58
CA LEU A 42 5.73 35.86 8.48
C LEU A 42 5.76 34.33 8.37
N TYR A 43 4.95 33.64 9.17
CA TYR A 43 4.84 32.18 9.12
C TYR A 43 4.30 31.70 7.76
N ARG A 44 3.22 32.31 7.26
CA ARG A 44 2.66 31.97 5.93
C ARG A 44 3.66 32.23 4.80
N SER A 45 4.41 33.32 4.89
CA SER A 45 5.46 33.64 3.91
C SER A 45 6.59 32.61 3.95
N LEU A 46 7.03 32.21 5.14
CA LEU A 46 8.04 31.16 5.33
C LEU A 46 7.57 29.81 4.75
N VAL A 47 6.34 29.38 5.07
CA VAL A 47 5.76 28.13 4.55
C VAL A 47 5.65 28.15 3.03
N ARG A 48 5.28 29.30 2.45
CA ARG A 48 5.21 29.50 1.00
C ARG A 48 6.59 29.46 0.34
N VAL A 49 7.57 30.17 0.90
CA VAL A 49 8.95 30.21 0.37
C VAL A 49 9.60 28.83 0.41
N MET A 50 9.37 28.06 1.46
CA MET A 50 9.88 26.68 1.58
C MET A 50 9.10 25.67 0.73
N ASP A 51 7.95 26.07 0.18
CA ASP A 51 7.08 25.27 -0.68
C ASP A 51 6.68 23.92 -0.05
N ILE A 52 6.44 23.94 1.27
CA ILE A 52 6.16 22.71 2.05
C ILE A 52 4.90 21.98 1.53
N PRO A 53 3.78 22.67 1.19
CA PRO A 53 2.59 22.01 0.67
C PRO A 53 2.87 21.21 -0.62
N HIS A 54 3.63 21.80 -1.56
CA HIS A 54 4.00 21.12 -2.80
C HIS A 54 4.86 19.87 -2.53
N ARG A 55 5.84 19.97 -1.62
CA ARG A 55 6.69 18.83 -1.24
C ARG A 55 5.86 17.67 -0.66
N ILE A 56 4.87 17.97 0.18
CA ILE A 56 3.94 16.96 0.71
C ILE A 56 3.14 16.30 -0.41
N THR A 57 2.62 17.09 -1.37
CA THR A 57 1.91 16.55 -2.54
C THR A 57 2.80 15.61 -3.36
N VAL A 58 4.06 15.98 -3.61
CA VAL A 58 5.01 15.13 -4.35
C VAL A 58 5.30 13.83 -3.61
N ILE A 59 5.51 13.87 -2.30
CA ILE A 59 5.76 12.67 -1.48
C ILE A 59 4.53 11.76 -1.46
N ASN A 60 3.33 12.31 -1.28
CA ASN A 60 2.09 11.54 -1.33
C ASN A 60 1.90 10.86 -2.69
N ARG A 61 2.18 11.55 -3.80
CA ARG A 61 2.11 10.94 -5.14
C ARG A 61 3.10 9.77 -5.31
N ARG A 62 4.31 9.90 -4.79
CA ARG A 62 5.30 8.79 -4.81
C ARG A 62 4.85 7.61 -3.95
N LEU A 63 4.24 7.88 -2.80
CA LEU A 63 3.65 6.87 -1.93
C LEU A 63 2.48 6.15 -2.60
N ASP A 64 1.60 6.88 -3.29
CA ASP A 64 0.50 6.29 -4.05
C ASP A 64 1.01 5.32 -5.13
N HIS A 65 2.02 5.71 -5.91
CA HIS A 65 2.66 4.81 -6.89
C HIS A 65 3.29 3.58 -6.25
N ALA A 66 3.96 3.74 -5.10
CA ALA A 66 4.54 2.60 -4.39
C ALA A 66 3.47 1.63 -3.87
N LEU A 67 2.33 2.15 -3.38
CA LEU A 67 1.18 1.36 -2.96
C LEU A 67 0.51 0.62 -4.13
N GLU A 68 0.41 1.26 -5.30
CA GLU A 68 -0.10 0.63 -6.52
C GLU A 68 0.76 -0.57 -6.93
N ILE A 69 2.08 -0.40 -6.97
CA ILE A 69 3.03 -1.49 -7.30
C ILE A 69 2.90 -2.62 -6.28
N ALA A 70 2.82 -2.29 -4.99
CA ALA A 70 2.65 -3.29 -3.93
C ALA A 70 1.31 -4.05 -4.06
N ALA A 71 0.25 -3.39 -4.53
CA ALA A 71 -1.03 -4.02 -4.82
C ALA A 71 -0.96 -4.98 -6.01
N LEU A 72 -0.27 -4.59 -7.09
CA LEU A 72 -0.03 -5.47 -8.23
C LEU A 72 0.74 -6.73 -7.84
N CYS A 73 1.82 -6.60 -7.07
CA CYS A 73 2.59 -7.74 -6.58
C CYS A 73 1.73 -8.71 -5.74
N ARG A 74 0.85 -8.18 -4.89
CA ARG A 74 -0.10 -8.99 -4.12
C ARG A 74 -1.06 -9.75 -5.05
N ASN A 75 -1.62 -9.08 -6.05
CA ASN A 75 -2.56 -9.71 -6.98
C ASN A 75 -1.90 -10.86 -7.76
N LEU A 76 -0.67 -10.67 -8.26
CA LEU A 76 0.10 -11.72 -8.92
C LEU A 76 0.36 -12.93 -8.00
N THR A 77 0.61 -12.67 -6.71
CA THR A 77 0.80 -13.73 -5.71
C THR A 77 -0.49 -14.51 -5.46
N THR A 78 -1.63 -13.82 -5.39
CA THR A 78 -2.95 -14.45 -5.23
C THR A 78 -3.31 -15.28 -6.45
N GLU A 79 -3.07 -14.76 -7.65
CA GLU A 79 -3.31 -15.47 -8.91
C GLU A 79 -2.48 -16.75 -8.98
N ALA A 80 -1.17 -16.68 -8.68
CA ALA A 80 -0.30 -17.86 -8.63
C ALA A 80 -0.76 -18.90 -7.60
N LYS A 81 -1.30 -18.47 -6.45
CA LYS A 81 -1.91 -19.38 -5.47
C LYS A 81 -3.17 -20.06 -6.02
N GLY A 82 -4.01 -19.31 -6.75
CA GLY A 82 -5.18 -19.83 -7.44
C GLY A 82 -4.81 -20.92 -8.45
N THR A 83 -3.85 -20.64 -9.33
CA THR A 83 -3.37 -21.62 -10.32
C THR A 83 -2.82 -22.89 -9.67
N ARG A 84 -2.10 -22.77 -8.55
CA ARG A 84 -1.61 -23.94 -7.81
C ARG A 84 -2.76 -24.80 -7.27
N LEU A 85 -3.82 -24.18 -6.77
CA LEU A 85 -4.98 -24.89 -6.25
C LEU A 85 -5.77 -25.57 -7.38
N GLU A 86 -5.89 -24.91 -8.54
CA GLU A 86 -6.52 -25.48 -9.73
C GLU A 86 -5.80 -26.76 -10.19
N VAL A 87 -4.47 -26.73 -10.29
CA VAL A 87 -3.67 -27.90 -10.66
C VAL A 87 -3.86 -29.05 -9.66
N ILE A 88 -3.96 -28.76 -8.35
CA ILE A 88 -4.25 -29.77 -7.33
C ILE A 88 -5.61 -30.43 -7.57
N ILE A 89 -6.65 -29.64 -7.86
CA ILE A 89 -8.00 -30.17 -8.13
C ILE A 89 -8.00 -31.06 -9.37
N ILE A 90 -7.36 -30.63 -10.46
CA ILE A 90 -7.27 -31.41 -11.70
C ILE A 90 -6.60 -32.76 -11.44
N VAL A 91 -5.50 -32.78 -10.68
CA VAL A 91 -4.79 -34.01 -10.31
C VAL A 91 -5.67 -34.92 -9.43
N LEU A 92 -6.38 -34.36 -8.45
CA LEU A 92 -7.28 -35.14 -7.58
C LEU A 92 -8.39 -35.82 -8.38
N ILE A 93 -9.04 -35.09 -9.30
CA ILE A 93 -10.09 -35.65 -10.16
C ILE A 93 -9.52 -36.74 -11.09
N ALA A 94 -8.33 -36.52 -11.66
CA ALA A 94 -7.69 -37.51 -12.52
C ALA A 94 -7.39 -38.82 -11.77
N VAL A 95 -6.93 -38.72 -10.52
CA VAL A 95 -6.68 -39.89 -9.65
C VAL A 95 -7.98 -40.63 -9.34
N GLU A 96 -9.06 -39.91 -9.00
CA GLU A 96 -10.38 -40.49 -8.74
C GLU A 96 -10.89 -41.31 -9.94
N VAL A 97 -10.85 -40.72 -11.14
CA VAL A 97 -11.29 -41.38 -12.38
C VAL A 97 -10.45 -42.63 -12.68
N VAL A 98 -9.14 -42.60 -12.42
CA VAL A 98 -8.27 -43.76 -12.61
C VAL A 98 -8.64 -44.89 -11.66
N PHE A 99 -8.89 -44.60 -10.38
CA PHE A 99 -9.35 -45.62 -9.43
C PHE A 99 -10.67 -46.25 -9.85
N GLU A 100 -11.62 -45.45 -10.30
CA GLU A 100 -12.92 -45.95 -10.73
C GLU A 100 -12.83 -46.79 -12.02
N MET A 101 -11.95 -46.41 -12.96
CA MET A 101 -11.65 -47.22 -14.15
C MET A 101 -11.01 -48.57 -13.79
N ILE A 102 -10.06 -48.60 -12.86
CA ILE A 102 -9.44 -49.85 -12.40
C ILE A 102 -10.47 -50.76 -11.73
N HIS A 103 -11.32 -50.19 -10.87
CA HIS A 103 -12.39 -50.92 -10.19
C HIS A 103 -13.45 -51.48 -11.16
N LEU A 104 -13.69 -50.82 -12.29
CA LEU A 104 -14.64 -51.29 -13.28
C LEU A 104 -14.08 -52.42 -14.16
N VAL A 105 -12.75 -52.47 -14.36
CA VAL A 105 -12.08 -53.45 -15.22
C VAL A 105 -11.70 -54.74 -14.49
N ILE A 106 -11.36 -54.65 -13.20
CA ILE A 106 -11.01 -55.79 -12.33
C ILE A 106 -12.27 -56.39 -11.71
#